data_AF-A0A2Z5TCB4-F1
#
_entry.id   AF-A0A2Z5TCB4-F1
#
_cell.length_a   1.000
_cell.length_b   1.000
_cell.length_c   1.000
_cell.angle_alpha   90.00
_cell.angle_beta   90.00
_cell.angle_gamma   90.00
#
_symmetry.space_group_name_H-M   'P 1'
#
loop_
_entity.id
_entity.type
_entity.pdbx_description
1 polymer ?
#
loop_
_entity_poly.entity_id
_entity_poly.type
_entity_poly.pdbx_seq_one_letter_code
_entity_poly.pdbx_strand_id
1 'polypeptide(L)'
;MEWKPTYLQDKIGVRFKNSALLFESLIHPSYAQQVNRSENNNERLEYLGEKILEFIITNYLYQNCSYLAVSKLTTLRNKLEEKEKLTDLWFKLGLGESFPFLAVKDERHYLRIKRNNPFEKALKALVGAMHLDRGSSQTFNWVKKQLIAPLLARHLKNIKDRLDHEKQLEFLGEALFNAIVADYLYRLFPYVNTCFLSKITKKLVVKEQQNKYINQLTSEDWKIIDTENEKINRKSFTSLLAAIYIHFDQQNSKISFRETGSWWINKSIDEDEIWRELINLLIKDGVSQKWIIRQVMGYESKDYNEGRERFHELMKSSKIDNEIKIGDHY
;
A
#
# COMPACT_ATOMS: atom_id res chain seq x y z
N MET A 1 3.26 14.06 28.61
CA MET A 1 2.35 12.92 28.82
C MET A 1 3.08 11.68 28.34
N GLU A 2 3.37 10.72 29.22
CA GLU A 2 3.99 9.45 28.78
C GLU A 2 2.99 8.68 27.93
N TRP A 3 3.38 8.33 26.71
CA TRP A 3 2.58 7.49 25.82
C TRP A 3 2.47 6.06 26.39
N LYS A 4 1.25 5.65 26.75
CA LYS A 4 0.95 4.31 27.28
C LYS A 4 0.06 3.54 26.29
N PRO A 5 0.63 2.77 25.36
CA PRO A 5 -0.13 2.15 24.26
C PRO A 5 -1.04 1.01 24.72
N THR A 6 -0.82 0.43 25.90
CA THR A 6 -1.49 -0.80 26.38
C THR A 6 -3.01 -0.73 26.28
N TYR A 7 -3.61 0.36 26.76
CA TYR A 7 -5.07 0.56 26.72
C TYR A 7 -5.64 0.53 25.30
N LEU A 8 -4.97 1.17 24.33
CA LEU A 8 -5.40 1.19 22.94
C LEU A 8 -5.15 -0.16 22.26
N GLN A 9 -4.02 -0.81 22.56
CA GLN A 9 -3.73 -2.15 22.07
C GLN A 9 -4.75 -3.19 22.56
N ASP A 10 -5.28 -3.04 23.79
CA ASP A 10 -6.34 -3.89 24.33
C ASP A 10 -7.65 -3.70 23.54
N LYS A 11 -8.02 -2.44 23.28
CA LYS A 11 -9.17 -2.08 22.45
C LYS A 11 -9.07 -2.62 21.02
N ILE A 12 -7.89 -2.49 20.41
CA ILE A 12 -7.61 -2.97 19.04
C ILE A 12 -7.52 -4.50 19.02
N GLY A 13 -7.10 -5.13 20.12
CA GLY A 13 -6.84 -6.56 20.21
C GLY A 13 -5.52 -6.99 19.56
N VAL A 14 -4.55 -6.08 19.46
CA VAL A 14 -3.25 -6.31 18.82
C VAL A 14 -2.13 -5.68 19.65
N ARG A 15 -1.08 -6.45 19.92
CA ARG A 15 0.16 -5.98 20.54
C ARG A 15 1.19 -5.62 19.48
N PHE A 16 1.51 -4.33 19.39
CA PHE A 16 2.55 -3.81 18.50
C PHE A 16 3.94 -4.12 19.07
N LYS A 17 4.89 -4.48 18.20
CA LYS A 17 6.31 -4.59 18.56
C LYS A 17 6.92 -3.20 18.68
N ASN A 18 6.61 -2.34 17.74
CA ASN A 18 6.98 -0.94 17.72
C ASN A 18 5.74 -0.07 17.99
N SER A 19 5.59 0.35 19.25
CA SER A 19 4.47 1.20 19.66
C SER A 19 4.47 2.60 19.03
N ALA A 20 5.57 3.02 18.42
CA ALA A 20 5.64 4.29 17.69
C ALA A 20 4.79 4.27 16.41
N LEU A 21 4.66 3.12 15.73
CA LEU A 21 3.79 2.98 14.55
C LEU A 21 2.32 3.14 14.93
N LEU A 22 1.91 2.55 16.06
CA LEU A 22 0.58 2.77 16.61
C LEU A 22 0.38 4.25 16.95
N PHE A 23 1.34 4.88 17.62
CA PHE A 23 1.26 6.31 17.93
C PHE A 23 1.08 7.16 16.68
N GLU A 24 1.93 6.98 15.66
CA GLU A 24 1.89 7.71 14.39
C GLU A 24 0.54 7.56 13.68
N SER A 25 -0.03 6.34 13.64
CA SER A 25 -1.35 6.10 13.03
C SER A 25 -2.48 6.94 13.63
N LEU A 26 -2.29 7.42 14.87
CA LEU A 26 -3.25 8.20 15.62
C LEU A 26 -3.02 9.71 15.52
N ILE A 27 -2.00 10.19 14.79
CA ILE A 27 -1.70 11.62 14.66
C ILE A 27 -2.41 12.20 13.44
N HIS A 28 -3.46 12.97 13.67
CA HIS A 28 -4.12 13.71 12.61
C HIS A 28 -3.27 14.91 12.14
N PRO A 29 -3.28 15.28 10.85
CA PRO A 29 -2.54 16.44 10.33
C PRO A 29 -2.79 17.74 11.07
N SER A 30 -4.03 17.99 11.52
CA SER A 30 -4.34 19.21 12.29
C SER A 30 -3.58 19.28 13.63
N TYR A 31 -3.39 18.15 14.30
CA TYR A 31 -2.60 18.10 15.54
C TYR A 31 -1.12 18.26 15.26
N ALA A 32 -0.61 17.56 14.24
CA ALA A 32 0.77 17.69 13.78
C ALA A 32 1.13 19.15 13.46
N GLN A 33 0.23 19.87 12.79
CA GLN A 33 0.36 21.29 12.52
C GLN A 33 0.36 22.13 13.80
N GLN A 34 -0.56 21.87 14.74
CA GLN A 34 -0.63 22.61 16.01
C GLN A 34 0.67 22.54 16.83
N VAL A 35 1.41 21.42 16.75
CA VAL A 35 2.68 21.23 17.46
C VAL A 35 3.92 21.52 16.61
N ASN A 36 3.76 22.18 15.45
CA ASN A 36 4.84 22.52 14.51
C ASN A 36 5.64 21.30 14.02
N ARG A 37 4.96 20.17 13.79
CA ARG A 37 5.53 18.92 13.25
C ARG A 37 4.64 18.36 12.15
N SER A 38 4.26 19.19 11.17
CA SER A 38 3.28 18.83 10.13
C SER A 38 3.61 17.55 9.36
N GLU A 39 4.90 17.22 9.21
CA GLU A 39 5.39 15.99 8.55
C GLU A 39 5.12 14.72 9.38
N ASN A 40 4.91 14.86 10.69
CA ASN A 40 4.73 13.73 11.62
C ASN A 40 3.24 13.48 11.82
N ASN A 41 2.58 12.98 10.79
CA ASN A 41 1.16 12.69 10.78
C ASN A 41 0.87 11.29 10.19
N ASN A 42 -0.39 10.88 10.23
CA ASN A 42 -0.80 9.55 9.80
C ASN A 42 -1.02 9.38 8.29
N GLU A 43 -0.79 10.39 7.45
CA GLU A 43 -1.14 10.36 6.02
C GLU A 43 -0.32 9.33 5.24
N ARG A 44 0.98 9.16 5.55
CA ARG A 44 1.79 8.12 4.90
C ARG A 44 1.27 6.72 5.24
N LEU A 45 0.90 6.49 6.50
CA LEU A 45 0.29 5.24 6.93
C LEU A 45 -1.10 5.05 6.31
N GLU A 46 -1.89 6.11 6.15
CA GLU A 46 -3.18 6.09 5.45
C GLU A 46 -2.99 5.64 3.99
N TYR A 47 -2.02 6.22 3.28
CA TYR A 47 -1.68 5.86 1.90
C TYR A 47 -1.36 4.37 1.75
N LEU A 48 -0.49 3.83 2.61
CA LEU A 48 -0.17 2.40 2.61
C LEU A 48 -1.39 1.56 2.99
N GLY A 49 -2.01 1.92 4.11
CA GLY A 49 -3.11 1.18 4.71
C GLY A 49 -4.35 1.10 3.83
N GLU A 50 -4.61 2.10 3.00
CA GLU A 50 -5.65 2.05 1.97
C GLU A 50 -5.42 0.87 1.02
N LYS A 51 -4.22 0.73 0.46
CA LYS A 51 -3.91 -0.33 -0.51
C LYS A 51 -3.84 -1.70 0.12
N ILE A 52 -3.34 -1.78 1.36
CA ILE A 52 -3.37 -3.03 2.13
C ILE A 52 -4.81 -3.47 2.45
N LEU A 53 -5.68 -2.53 2.85
CA LEU A 53 -7.08 -2.83 3.13
C LEU A 53 -7.80 -3.32 1.86
N GLU A 54 -7.59 -2.63 0.74
CA GLU A 54 -8.13 -2.98 -0.57
C GLU A 54 -7.72 -4.40 -0.98
N PHE A 55 -6.43 -4.71 -0.88
CA PHE A 55 -5.91 -6.05 -1.17
C PHE A 55 -6.50 -7.12 -0.25
N ILE A 56 -6.56 -6.90 1.07
CA ILE A 56 -7.09 -7.89 2.03
C ILE A 56 -8.55 -8.22 1.73
N ILE A 57 -9.38 -7.20 1.48
CA ILE A 57 -10.79 -7.40 1.15
C ILE A 57 -10.91 -8.13 -0.19
N THR A 58 -10.17 -7.70 -1.21
CA THR A 58 -10.14 -8.32 -2.54
C THR A 58 -9.73 -9.79 -2.45
N ASN A 59 -8.67 -10.11 -1.71
CA ASN A 59 -8.19 -11.48 -1.51
C ASN A 59 -9.24 -12.34 -0.81
N TYR A 60 -9.85 -11.84 0.26
CA TYR A 60 -10.94 -12.54 0.93
C TYR A 60 -12.10 -12.85 -0.01
N LEU A 61 -12.53 -11.86 -0.80
CA LEU A 61 -13.63 -12.02 -1.77
C LEU A 61 -13.25 -13.01 -2.88
N TYR A 62 -12.03 -12.96 -3.40
CA TYR A 62 -11.52 -13.91 -4.39
C TYR A 62 -11.56 -15.36 -3.87
N GLN A 63 -11.21 -15.57 -2.61
CA GLN A 63 -11.17 -16.90 -1.98
C GLN A 63 -12.57 -17.43 -1.62
N ASN A 64 -13.50 -16.58 -1.18
CA ASN A 64 -14.75 -17.01 -0.55
C ASN A 64 -16.01 -16.74 -1.40
N CYS A 65 -15.89 -15.97 -2.48
CA CYS A 65 -17.00 -15.58 -3.35
C CYS A 65 -16.75 -15.95 -4.82
N SER A 66 -16.10 -17.09 -5.08
CA SER A 66 -15.73 -17.55 -6.44
C SER A 66 -16.91 -17.65 -7.42
N TYR A 67 -18.11 -17.87 -6.90
CA TYR A 67 -19.38 -17.95 -7.65
C TYR A 67 -19.94 -16.59 -8.12
N LEU A 68 -19.30 -15.46 -7.78
CA LEU A 68 -19.74 -14.13 -8.17
C LEU A 68 -18.93 -13.59 -9.36
N ALA A 69 -19.61 -12.91 -10.29
CA ALA A 69 -18.94 -12.12 -11.32
C ALA A 69 -18.13 -10.97 -10.69
N VAL A 70 -17.06 -10.54 -11.36
CA VAL A 70 -16.17 -9.46 -10.89
C VAL A 70 -16.94 -8.19 -10.56
N SER A 71 -17.94 -7.81 -11.36
CA SER A 71 -18.78 -6.63 -11.08
C SER A 71 -19.45 -6.66 -9.70
N LYS A 72 -19.85 -7.85 -9.23
CA LYS A 72 -20.41 -8.04 -7.89
C LYS A 72 -19.32 -8.04 -6.83
N LEU A 73 -18.16 -8.64 -7.10
CA LEU A 73 -17.00 -8.59 -6.19
C LEU A 73 -16.54 -7.13 -5.94
N THR A 74 -16.41 -6.33 -7.00
CA THR A 74 -16.09 -4.90 -6.90
C THR A 74 -17.14 -4.15 -6.10
N THR A 75 -18.44 -4.44 -6.32
CA THR A 75 -19.52 -3.83 -5.54
C THR A 75 -19.41 -4.17 -4.05
N LEU A 76 -19.10 -5.42 -3.70
CA LEU A 76 -18.92 -5.85 -2.32
C LEU A 76 -17.69 -5.20 -1.68
N ARG A 77 -16.56 -5.14 -2.41
CA ARG A 77 -15.34 -4.46 -1.97
C ARG A 77 -15.62 -3.00 -1.61
N ASN A 78 -16.23 -2.25 -2.54
CA ASN A 78 -16.55 -0.83 -2.35
C ASN A 78 -17.48 -0.61 -1.14
N LYS A 79 -18.42 -1.53 -0.88
CA LYS A 79 -19.30 -1.46 0.30
C LYS A 79 -18.57 -1.73 1.62
N LEU A 80 -17.52 -2.55 1.61
CA LEU A 80 -16.71 -2.82 2.81
C LEU A 80 -15.73 -1.70 3.13
N GLU A 81 -15.28 -0.99 2.09
CA GLU A 81 -14.37 0.16 2.18
C GLU A 81 -15.10 1.50 2.35
N GLU A 82 -16.44 1.47 2.37
CA GLU A 82 -17.26 2.64 2.51
C GLU A 82 -16.95 3.40 3.81
N LYS A 83 -16.89 4.73 3.70
CA LYS A 83 -16.40 5.59 4.77
C LYS A 83 -17.17 5.41 6.08
N GLU A 84 -18.48 5.27 5.97
CA GLU A 84 -19.39 5.07 7.08
C GLU A 84 -19.07 3.76 7.81
N LYS A 85 -18.73 2.68 7.09
CA LYS A 85 -18.34 1.39 7.69
C LYS A 85 -17.04 1.47 8.45
N LEU A 86 -16.03 2.11 7.87
CA LEU A 86 -14.72 2.29 8.48
C LEU A 86 -14.81 3.23 9.70
N THR A 87 -15.60 4.29 9.60
CA THR A 87 -15.93 5.17 10.74
C THR A 87 -16.64 4.38 11.85
N ASP A 88 -17.65 3.59 11.52
CA ASP A 88 -18.37 2.78 12.52
C ASP A 88 -17.46 1.78 13.23
N LEU A 89 -16.56 1.13 12.49
CA LEU A 89 -15.59 0.21 13.08
C LEU A 89 -14.65 0.95 14.05
N TRP A 90 -14.14 2.12 13.69
CA TRP A 90 -13.31 2.95 14.58
C TRP A 90 -13.99 3.21 15.94
N PHE A 91 -15.27 3.56 15.93
CA PHE A 91 -16.03 3.78 17.15
C PHE A 91 -16.37 2.48 17.90
N LYS A 92 -16.65 1.38 17.19
CA LYS A 92 -16.88 0.06 17.82
C LYS A 92 -15.65 -0.47 18.54
N LEU A 93 -14.45 -0.15 18.06
CA LEU A 93 -13.19 -0.43 18.77
C LEU A 93 -13.00 0.48 20.01
N GLY A 94 -13.91 1.42 20.27
CA GLY A 94 -13.79 2.39 21.35
C GLY A 94 -12.72 3.46 21.10
N LEU A 95 -12.27 3.65 19.85
CA LEU A 95 -11.23 4.62 19.50
C LEU A 95 -11.79 6.03 19.26
N GLY A 96 -13.10 6.18 19.07
CA GLY A 96 -13.75 7.48 18.87
C GLY A 96 -13.42 8.47 19.99
N GLU A 97 -13.73 8.11 21.24
CA GLU A 97 -13.44 8.93 22.42
C GLU A 97 -11.96 8.98 22.80
N SER A 98 -11.15 8.07 22.26
CA SER A 98 -9.73 7.96 22.61
C SER A 98 -8.76 8.50 21.56
N PHE A 99 -9.18 8.88 20.34
CA PHE A 99 -8.35 9.47 19.28
C PHE A 99 -7.55 10.71 19.77
N PRO A 100 -6.34 10.54 20.33
CA PRO A 100 -5.79 11.49 21.28
C PRO A 100 -5.17 12.71 20.59
N PHE A 101 -4.79 12.56 19.32
CA PHE A 101 -4.02 13.53 18.56
C PHE A 101 -4.85 14.04 17.38
N LEU A 102 -6.03 14.57 17.71
CA LEU A 102 -6.91 15.28 16.80
C LEU A 102 -7.14 16.69 17.34
N ALA A 103 -6.56 17.70 16.70
CA ALA A 103 -6.76 19.10 17.06
C ALA A 103 -8.09 19.60 16.50
N VAL A 104 -9.19 19.27 17.18
CA VAL A 104 -10.55 19.74 16.85
C VAL A 104 -11.25 20.14 18.15
N LYS A 105 -11.99 21.26 18.12
CA LYS A 105 -12.75 21.80 19.26
C LYS A 105 -14.11 21.12 19.44
N ASP A 106 -14.66 20.54 18.37
CA ASP A 106 -15.93 19.81 18.39
C ASP A 106 -15.80 18.47 19.12
N GLU A 107 -16.88 18.04 19.77
CA GLU A 107 -16.94 16.69 20.33
C GLU A 107 -16.90 15.63 19.22
N ARG A 108 -16.21 14.53 19.49
CA ARG A 108 -15.93 13.51 18.48
C ARG A 108 -17.18 12.75 18.02
N HIS A 109 -18.19 12.63 18.88
CA HIS A 109 -19.48 12.07 18.53
C HIS A 109 -20.20 12.90 17.46
N TYR A 110 -20.11 14.24 17.51
CA TYR A 110 -20.64 15.12 16.46
C TYR A 110 -19.79 15.08 15.18
N LEU A 111 -18.47 14.88 15.29
CA LEU A 111 -17.62 14.73 14.11
C LEU A 111 -17.94 13.45 13.33
N ARG A 112 -18.35 12.37 14.02
CA ARG A 112 -18.67 11.08 13.39
C ARG A 112 -19.70 11.19 12.27
N ILE A 113 -20.73 12.01 12.48
CA ILE A 113 -21.85 12.19 11.53
C ILE A 113 -21.49 13.12 10.37
N LYS A 114 -20.36 13.84 10.43
CA LYS A 114 -19.92 14.70 9.34
C LYS A 114 -19.39 13.85 8.18
N ARG A 115 -19.80 14.19 6.96
CA ARG A 115 -19.32 13.56 5.72
C ARG A 115 -17.80 13.53 5.61
N ASN A 116 -17.12 14.58 6.09
CA ASN A 116 -15.67 14.72 6.04
C ASN A 116 -15.00 14.44 7.41
N ASN A 117 -15.44 13.40 8.12
CA ASN A 117 -14.77 12.97 9.35
C ASN A 117 -13.38 12.33 9.09
N PRO A 118 -12.46 12.35 10.08
CA PRO A 118 -11.10 11.83 9.94
C PRO A 118 -10.94 10.34 10.33
N PHE A 119 -11.99 9.70 10.84
CA PHE A 119 -11.89 8.41 11.53
C PHE A 119 -11.65 7.25 10.56
N GLU A 120 -12.24 7.30 9.37
CA GLU A 120 -11.97 6.31 8.33
C GLU A 120 -10.50 6.34 7.88
N LYS A 121 -9.94 7.53 7.64
CA LYS A 121 -8.53 7.70 7.32
C LYS A 121 -7.62 7.19 8.43
N ALA A 122 -7.96 7.49 9.68
CA ALA A 122 -7.22 6.97 10.84
C ALA A 122 -7.30 5.45 10.94
N LEU A 123 -8.45 4.83 10.60
CA LEU A 123 -8.57 3.37 10.55
C LEU A 123 -7.67 2.78 9.45
N LYS A 124 -7.63 3.38 8.25
CA LYS A 124 -6.69 2.99 7.19
C LYS A 124 -5.25 3.11 7.67
N ALA A 125 -4.88 4.23 8.31
CA ALA A 125 -3.55 4.40 8.88
C ALA A 125 -3.21 3.33 9.92
N LEU A 126 -4.17 2.93 10.77
CA LEU A 126 -4.00 1.83 11.71
C LEU A 126 -3.73 0.50 10.99
N VAL A 127 -4.45 0.22 9.90
CA VAL A 127 -4.19 -0.97 9.05
C VAL A 127 -2.78 -0.94 8.46
N GLY A 128 -2.33 0.23 7.97
CA GLY A 128 -0.96 0.43 7.48
C GLY A 128 0.09 0.17 8.57
N ALA A 129 -0.12 0.72 9.77
CA ALA A 129 0.77 0.53 10.91
C ALA A 129 0.85 -0.94 11.34
N MET A 130 -0.29 -1.64 11.38
CA MET A 130 -0.35 -3.07 11.68
C MET A 130 0.40 -3.90 10.64
N HIS A 131 0.27 -3.58 9.36
CA HIS A 131 0.97 -4.28 8.29
C HIS A 131 2.48 -4.14 8.41
N LEU A 132 2.98 -2.93 8.69
CA LEU A 132 4.40 -2.69 8.90
C LEU A 132 4.96 -3.40 10.13
N ASP A 133 4.20 -3.45 11.23
CA ASP A 133 4.65 -3.99 12.51
C ASP A 133 4.51 -5.52 12.63
N ARG A 134 3.38 -6.04 12.15
CA ARG A 134 2.93 -7.42 12.38
C ARG A 134 2.88 -8.27 11.12
N GLY A 135 3.03 -7.66 9.95
CA GLY A 135 3.00 -8.32 8.65
C GLY A 135 1.59 -8.53 8.09
N SER A 136 1.53 -8.94 6.82
CA SER A 136 0.30 -9.12 6.05
C SER A 136 -0.66 -10.14 6.68
N SER A 137 -0.16 -11.29 7.15
CA SER A 137 -0.99 -12.36 7.71
C SER A 137 -1.77 -11.94 8.97
N GLN A 138 -1.11 -11.24 9.90
CA GLN A 138 -1.79 -10.79 11.13
C GLN A 138 -2.78 -9.67 10.83
N THR A 139 -2.42 -8.77 9.91
CA THR A 139 -3.30 -7.70 9.43
C THR A 139 -4.54 -8.26 8.74
N PHE A 140 -4.36 -9.25 7.85
CA PHE A 140 -5.45 -9.97 7.19
C PHE A 140 -6.42 -10.58 8.21
N ASN A 141 -5.90 -11.33 9.18
CA ASN A 141 -6.74 -11.96 10.21
C ASN A 141 -7.52 -10.94 11.04
N TRP A 142 -6.89 -9.81 11.37
CA TRP A 142 -7.55 -8.74 12.12
C TRP A 142 -8.66 -8.07 11.30
N VAL A 143 -8.39 -7.66 10.06
CA VAL A 143 -9.40 -7.06 9.16
C VAL A 143 -10.54 -8.05 8.89
N LYS A 144 -10.22 -9.32 8.64
CA LYS A 144 -11.22 -10.38 8.48
C LYS A 144 -12.14 -10.46 9.70
N LYS A 145 -11.58 -10.49 10.92
CA LYS A 145 -12.34 -10.61 12.16
C LYS A 145 -13.18 -9.37 12.46
N GLN A 146 -12.61 -8.17 12.31
CA GLN A 146 -13.21 -6.92 12.78
C GLN A 146 -14.14 -6.27 11.75
N LEU A 147 -13.84 -6.41 10.45
CA LEU A 147 -14.58 -5.74 9.38
C LEU A 147 -15.38 -6.74 8.53
N ILE A 148 -14.72 -7.75 7.97
CA ILE A 148 -15.32 -8.56 6.89
C ILE A 148 -16.35 -9.56 7.45
N ALA A 149 -15.95 -10.40 8.41
CA ALA A 149 -16.81 -11.47 8.92
C ALA A 149 -18.13 -10.96 9.52
N PRO A 150 -18.17 -9.87 10.32
CA PRO A 150 -19.42 -9.32 10.83
C PRO A 150 -20.39 -8.84 9.75
N LEU A 151 -19.87 -8.47 8.56
CA LEU A 151 -20.66 -7.91 7.47
C LEU A 151 -21.04 -8.96 6.41
N LEU A 152 -20.21 -9.99 6.19
CA LEU A 152 -20.40 -10.94 5.08
C LEU A 152 -20.63 -12.39 5.49
N ALA A 153 -20.21 -12.85 6.67
CA ALA A 153 -20.18 -14.29 6.96
C ALA A 153 -21.54 -14.99 6.79
N ARG A 154 -22.63 -14.33 7.19
CA ARG A 154 -24.01 -14.84 7.06
C ARG A 154 -24.57 -14.87 5.63
N HIS A 155 -23.87 -14.24 4.68
CA HIS A 155 -24.30 -14.11 3.28
C HIS A 155 -23.49 -15.00 2.33
N LEU A 156 -22.47 -15.70 2.84
CA LEU A 156 -21.62 -16.58 2.03
C LEU A 156 -22.37 -17.86 1.63
N LYS A 157 -22.22 -18.24 0.37
CA LYS A 157 -22.69 -19.52 -0.16
C LYS A 157 -21.53 -20.51 -0.21
N ASN A 158 -21.81 -21.78 0.09
CA ASN A 158 -20.84 -22.86 -0.08
C ASN A 158 -20.83 -23.36 -1.54
N ILE A 159 -20.40 -22.49 -2.46
CA ILE A 159 -20.23 -22.81 -3.89
C ILE A 159 -18.75 -22.68 -4.20
N LYS A 160 -18.14 -23.76 -4.68
CA LYS A 160 -16.70 -23.81 -4.97
C LYS A 160 -16.38 -23.43 -6.42
N ASP A 161 -17.32 -23.64 -7.34
CA ASP A 161 -17.14 -23.34 -8.75
C ASP A 161 -16.85 -21.85 -8.97
N ARG A 162 -15.80 -21.58 -9.74
CA ARG A 162 -15.38 -20.22 -10.07
C ARG A 162 -16.01 -19.78 -11.38
N LEU A 163 -16.82 -18.71 -11.33
CA LEU A 163 -17.61 -18.26 -12.49
C LEU A 163 -16.74 -17.71 -13.63
N ASP A 164 -15.79 -16.82 -13.31
CA ASP A 164 -14.93 -16.13 -14.28
C ASP A 164 -13.46 -16.16 -13.82
N HIS A 165 -12.77 -17.28 -13.99
CA HIS A 165 -11.42 -17.47 -13.42
C HIS A 165 -10.42 -16.37 -13.83
N GLU A 166 -10.31 -16.09 -15.14
CA GLU A 166 -9.37 -15.10 -15.69
C GLU A 166 -9.64 -13.68 -15.16
N LYS A 167 -10.90 -13.23 -15.19
CA LYS A 167 -11.26 -11.89 -14.71
C LYS A 167 -11.10 -11.76 -13.19
N GLN A 168 -11.38 -12.83 -12.43
CA GLN A 168 -11.19 -12.82 -10.99
C GLN A 168 -9.71 -12.84 -10.60
N LEU A 169 -8.84 -13.50 -11.38
CA LEU A 169 -7.38 -13.38 -11.23
C LEU A 169 -6.92 -11.96 -11.48
N GLU A 170 -7.37 -11.32 -12.55
CA GLU A 170 -7.05 -9.92 -12.83
C GLU A 170 -7.51 -8.99 -11.69
N PHE A 171 -8.71 -9.21 -11.17
CA PHE A 171 -9.26 -8.48 -10.01
C PHE A 171 -8.39 -8.62 -8.76
N LEU A 172 -7.94 -9.84 -8.43
CA LEU A 172 -7.00 -10.08 -7.33
C LEU A 172 -5.65 -9.39 -7.58
N GLY A 173 -5.12 -9.58 -8.79
CA GLY A 173 -3.82 -9.09 -9.21
C GLY A 173 -3.69 -7.58 -9.19
N GLU A 174 -4.73 -6.85 -9.59
CA GLU A 174 -4.74 -5.39 -9.57
C GLU A 174 -4.62 -4.85 -8.14
N ALA A 175 -5.42 -5.38 -7.20
CA ALA A 175 -5.36 -4.95 -5.80
C ALA A 175 -4.02 -5.34 -5.14
N LEU A 176 -3.55 -6.56 -5.41
CA LEU A 176 -2.25 -7.04 -4.94
C LEU A 176 -1.10 -6.15 -5.46
N PHE A 177 -1.11 -5.84 -6.76
CA PHE A 177 -0.05 -5.07 -7.37
C PHE A 177 0.03 -3.65 -6.79
N ASN A 178 -1.11 -2.97 -6.66
CA ASN A 178 -1.19 -1.66 -6.02
C ASN A 178 -0.69 -1.70 -4.56
N ALA A 179 -1.00 -2.77 -3.81
CA ALA A 179 -0.55 -2.94 -2.43
C ALA A 179 0.97 -3.18 -2.33
N ILE A 180 1.55 -4.01 -3.21
CA ILE A 180 3.00 -4.26 -3.26
C ILE A 180 3.74 -2.97 -3.62
N VAL A 181 3.29 -2.24 -4.65
CA VAL A 181 3.91 -0.98 -5.06
C VAL A 181 3.87 0.06 -3.94
N ALA A 182 2.74 0.19 -3.25
CA ALA A 182 2.60 1.09 -2.12
C ALA A 182 3.53 0.70 -0.95
N ASP A 183 3.63 -0.59 -0.60
CA ASP A 183 4.54 -1.09 0.44
C ASP A 183 6.01 -0.83 0.08
N TYR A 184 6.40 -1.11 -1.16
CA TYR A 184 7.76 -0.86 -1.66
C TYR A 184 8.12 0.62 -1.59
N LEU A 185 7.29 1.51 -2.18
CA LEU A 185 7.56 2.95 -2.18
C LEU A 185 7.52 3.57 -0.79
N TYR A 186 6.62 3.09 0.09
CA TYR A 186 6.57 3.55 1.48
C TYR A 186 7.89 3.30 2.21
N ARG A 187 8.49 2.12 1.99
CA ARG A 187 9.75 1.71 2.61
C ARG A 187 10.96 2.38 1.98
N LEU A 188 10.97 2.50 0.65
CA LEU A 188 12.07 3.11 -0.09
C LEU A 188 12.21 4.60 0.22
N PHE A 189 11.09 5.30 0.42
CA PHE A 189 11.05 6.75 0.57
C PHE A 189 10.42 7.21 1.90
N PRO A 190 11.08 6.97 3.06
CA PRO A 190 10.51 7.14 4.40
C PRO A 190 10.10 8.58 4.78
N TYR A 191 10.54 9.60 4.04
CA TYR A 191 10.26 11.01 4.34
C TYR A 191 9.51 11.73 3.21
N VAL A 192 9.09 11.00 2.18
CA VAL A 192 8.38 11.57 1.03
C VAL A 192 6.88 11.57 1.30
N ASN A 193 6.25 12.72 1.03
CA ASN A 193 4.81 12.88 1.18
C ASN A 193 4.02 12.00 0.20
N THR A 194 2.76 11.75 0.54
CA THR A 194 1.88 10.83 -0.20
C THR A 194 1.55 11.28 -1.62
N CYS A 195 1.62 12.58 -1.91
CA CYS A 195 1.38 13.12 -3.25
C CYS A 195 2.43 12.63 -4.25
N PHE A 196 3.71 12.67 -3.88
CA PHE A 196 4.80 12.15 -4.71
C PHE A 196 4.75 10.62 -4.82
N LEU A 197 4.52 9.91 -3.71
CA LEU A 197 4.35 8.45 -3.73
C LEU A 197 3.25 8.04 -4.70
N SER A 198 2.09 8.72 -4.65
CA SER A 198 0.96 8.47 -5.55
C SER A 198 1.28 8.75 -7.02
N LYS A 199 2.11 9.78 -7.32
CA LYS A 199 2.57 10.05 -8.70
C LYS A 199 3.45 8.91 -9.22
N ILE A 200 4.37 8.40 -8.40
CA ILE A 200 5.24 7.28 -8.79
C ILE A 200 4.45 5.98 -8.90
N THR A 201 3.51 5.70 -7.98
CA THR A 201 2.62 4.54 -8.09
C THR A 201 1.94 4.50 -9.46
N LYS A 202 1.34 5.62 -9.89
CA LYS A 202 0.67 5.71 -11.20
C LYS A 202 1.61 5.39 -12.37
N LYS A 203 2.89 5.75 -12.27
CA LYS A 203 3.89 5.44 -13.29
C LYS A 203 4.26 3.96 -13.30
N LEU A 204 4.40 3.34 -12.14
CA LEU A 204 4.76 1.91 -12.03
C LEU A 204 3.63 0.97 -12.44
N VAL A 205 2.37 1.38 -12.22
CA VAL A 205 1.21 0.51 -12.51
C VAL A 205 0.58 0.75 -13.89
N VAL A 206 1.11 1.65 -14.71
CA VAL A 206 0.56 1.92 -16.05
C VAL A 206 0.75 0.71 -16.99
N LYS A 207 -0.18 0.52 -17.95
CA LYS A 207 -0.16 -0.62 -18.89
C LYS A 207 1.15 -0.73 -19.69
N GLU A 208 1.74 0.39 -20.09
CA GLU A 208 3.02 0.38 -20.81
C GLU A 208 4.13 -0.26 -19.97
N GLN A 209 4.22 0.11 -18.69
CA GLN A 209 5.21 -0.44 -17.78
C GLN A 209 4.91 -1.92 -17.47
N GLN A 210 3.64 -2.27 -17.29
CA GLN A 210 3.21 -3.66 -17.14
C GLN A 210 3.65 -4.55 -18.31
N ASN A 211 3.58 -4.05 -19.56
CA ASN A 211 4.07 -4.79 -20.72
C ASN A 211 5.58 -5.04 -20.67
N LYS A 212 6.36 -4.08 -20.16
CA LYS A 212 7.81 -4.29 -19.96
C LYS A 212 8.08 -5.39 -18.93
N TYR A 213 7.31 -5.43 -17.84
CA TYR A 213 7.43 -6.49 -16.84
C TYR A 213 7.14 -7.88 -17.41
N ILE A 214 6.12 -8.01 -18.26
CA ILE A 214 5.80 -9.27 -18.94
C ILE A 214 6.96 -9.72 -19.84
N ASN A 215 7.61 -8.79 -20.55
CA ASN A 215 8.71 -9.09 -21.46
C ASN A 215 10.01 -9.52 -20.73
N GLN A 216 10.13 -9.24 -19.43
CA GLN A 216 11.28 -9.64 -18.59
C GLN A 216 11.14 -11.04 -17.99
N LEU A 217 9.97 -11.69 -18.14
CA LEU A 217 9.71 -13.00 -17.53
C LEU A 217 10.54 -14.11 -18.17
N THR A 218 11.15 -14.95 -17.32
CA THR A 218 11.96 -16.09 -17.76
C THR A 218 11.12 -17.37 -17.90
N SER A 219 11.72 -18.40 -18.50
CA SER A 219 11.08 -19.73 -18.59
C SER A 219 10.76 -20.34 -17.23
N GLU A 220 11.49 -19.99 -16.17
CA GLU A 220 11.23 -20.43 -14.80
C GLU A 220 10.01 -19.72 -14.20
N ASP A 221 9.86 -18.42 -14.46
CA ASP A 221 8.68 -17.66 -14.03
C ASP A 221 7.40 -18.24 -14.68
N TRP A 222 7.47 -18.58 -15.97
CA TRP A 222 6.34 -19.23 -16.67
C TRP A 222 5.96 -20.59 -16.08
N LYS A 223 6.93 -21.39 -15.62
CA LYS A 223 6.64 -22.66 -14.94
C LYS A 223 5.85 -22.42 -13.65
N ILE A 224 6.26 -21.44 -12.84
CA ILE A 224 5.56 -21.09 -11.60
C ILE A 224 4.11 -20.65 -11.91
N ILE A 225 3.95 -19.75 -12.87
CA ILE A 225 2.66 -19.21 -13.30
C ILE A 225 1.71 -20.34 -13.76
N ASP A 226 2.21 -21.28 -14.55
CA ASP A 226 1.41 -22.35 -15.17
C ASP A 226 1.09 -23.51 -14.20
N THR A 227 1.82 -23.68 -13.08
CA THR A 227 1.69 -24.87 -12.20
C THR A 227 0.31 -25.00 -11.53
N GLU A 228 -0.36 -23.88 -11.25
CA GLU A 228 -1.58 -23.86 -10.43
C GLU A 228 -2.79 -23.19 -11.12
N ASN A 229 -2.67 -22.85 -12.40
CA ASN A 229 -3.67 -22.03 -13.08
C ASN A 229 -3.98 -22.57 -14.47
N GLU A 230 -5.18 -23.12 -14.65
CA GLU A 230 -5.59 -23.77 -15.91
C GLU A 230 -5.81 -22.77 -17.07
N LYS A 231 -6.22 -21.53 -16.78
CA LYS A 231 -6.48 -20.48 -17.78
C LYS A 231 -6.11 -19.09 -17.25
N ILE A 232 -5.00 -18.53 -17.74
CA ILE A 232 -4.53 -17.19 -17.37
C ILE A 232 -4.41 -16.31 -18.61
N ASN A 233 -4.78 -15.03 -18.45
CA ASN A 233 -4.48 -14.00 -19.43
C ASN A 233 -2.97 -13.67 -19.44
N ARG A 234 -2.22 -14.24 -20.38
CA ARG A 234 -0.77 -13.97 -20.51
C ARG A 234 -0.42 -12.53 -20.90
N LYS A 235 -1.40 -11.73 -21.34
CA LYS A 235 -1.23 -10.32 -21.68
C LYS A 235 -1.52 -9.37 -20.50
N SER A 236 -1.98 -9.89 -19.37
CA SER A 236 -2.33 -9.10 -18.18
C SER A 236 -1.31 -9.38 -17.08
N PHE A 237 -0.42 -8.43 -16.83
CA PHE A 237 0.62 -8.57 -15.80
C PHE A 237 0.00 -8.81 -14.42
N THR A 238 -1.11 -8.14 -14.12
CA THR A 238 -1.85 -8.35 -12.86
C THR A 238 -2.34 -9.79 -12.73
N SER A 239 -2.85 -10.40 -13.81
CA SER A 239 -3.23 -11.82 -13.79
C SER A 239 -2.04 -12.75 -13.52
N LEU A 240 -0.87 -12.45 -14.11
CA LEU A 240 0.36 -13.20 -13.86
C LEU A 240 0.87 -13.03 -12.42
N LEU A 241 0.80 -11.81 -11.89
CA LEU A 241 1.18 -11.52 -10.51
C LEU A 241 0.27 -12.25 -9.51
N ALA A 242 -1.04 -12.31 -9.79
CA ALA A 242 -2.00 -13.06 -8.99
C ALA A 242 -1.68 -14.57 -9.00
N ALA A 243 -1.30 -15.13 -10.15
CA ALA A 243 -0.88 -16.52 -10.27
C ALA A 243 0.35 -16.83 -9.40
N ILE A 244 1.36 -15.96 -9.43
CA ILE A 244 2.56 -16.07 -8.60
C ILE A 244 2.23 -15.96 -7.11
N TYR A 245 1.33 -15.05 -6.75
CA TYR A 245 0.87 -14.91 -5.38
C TYR A 245 0.18 -16.18 -4.88
N ILE A 246 -0.70 -16.78 -5.68
CA ILE A 246 -1.38 -18.03 -5.32
C ILE A 246 -0.37 -19.14 -5.09
N HIS A 247 0.65 -19.25 -5.96
CA HIS A 247 1.74 -20.21 -5.77
C HIS A 247 2.46 -20.05 -4.43
N PHE A 248 2.88 -18.84 -4.09
CA PHE A 248 3.51 -18.60 -2.79
C PHE A 248 2.53 -18.77 -1.62
N ASP A 249 1.23 -18.53 -1.82
CA ASP A 249 0.20 -18.73 -0.80
C ASP A 249 -0.02 -20.21 -0.47
N GLN A 250 0.02 -21.09 -1.48
CA GLN A 250 -0.02 -22.54 -1.29
C GLN A 250 1.19 -23.07 -0.51
N GLN A 251 2.38 -22.51 -0.76
CA GLN A 251 3.58 -22.87 -0.01
C GLN A 251 3.52 -22.34 1.43
N ASN A 252 3.25 -21.04 1.59
CA ASN A 252 3.16 -20.40 2.90
C ASN A 252 2.41 -19.06 2.83
N SER A 253 1.11 -19.13 3.10
CA SER A 253 0.21 -17.97 3.19
C SER A 253 0.63 -16.86 4.17
N LYS A 254 1.57 -17.12 5.09
CA LYS A 254 2.06 -16.07 6.01
C LYS A 254 3.04 -15.10 5.36
N ILE A 255 3.74 -15.54 4.30
CA ILE A 255 4.80 -14.76 3.63
C ILE A 255 4.48 -14.48 2.16
N SER A 256 3.42 -15.06 1.60
CA SER A 256 3.04 -14.95 0.18
C SER A 256 3.03 -13.51 -0.37
N PHE A 257 2.48 -12.55 0.38
CA PHE A 257 2.53 -11.13 0.01
C PHE A 257 3.97 -10.61 -0.16
N ARG A 258 4.84 -10.93 0.80
CA ARG A 258 6.23 -10.47 0.80
C ARG A 258 7.03 -11.15 -0.32
N GLU A 259 6.91 -12.46 -0.46
CA GLU A 259 7.63 -13.21 -1.50
C GLU A 259 7.20 -12.76 -2.90
N THR A 260 5.91 -12.48 -3.11
CA THR A 260 5.43 -11.92 -4.39
C THR A 260 6.01 -10.53 -4.65
N GLY A 261 6.08 -9.68 -3.62
CA GLY A 261 6.70 -8.36 -3.72
C GLY A 261 8.19 -8.44 -4.03
N SER A 262 8.93 -9.29 -3.33
CA SER A 262 10.35 -9.54 -3.59
C SER A 262 10.59 -10.09 -4.99
N TRP A 263 9.75 -11.01 -5.46
CA TRP A 263 9.81 -11.52 -6.82
C TRP A 263 9.66 -10.39 -7.85
N TRP A 264 8.63 -9.52 -7.70
CA TRP A 264 8.43 -8.41 -8.62
C TRP A 264 9.59 -7.41 -8.59
N ILE A 265 10.07 -7.02 -7.39
CA ILE A 265 11.19 -6.08 -7.25
C ILE A 265 12.43 -6.63 -7.97
N ASN A 266 12.82 -7.87 -7.67
CA ASN A 266 14.03 -8.47 -8.20
C ASN A 266 14.00 -8.65 -9.72
N LYS A 267 12.81 -8.83 -10.30
CA LYS A 267 12.64 -9.11 -11.73
C LYS A 267 12.45 -7.86 -12.57
N SER A 268 11.77 -6.87 -12.00
CA SER A 268 11.12 -5.83 -12.80
C SER A 268 11.49 -4.41 -12.41
N ILE A 269 12.16 -4.20 -11.29
CA ILE A 269 12.48 -2.86 -10.79
C ILE A 269 13.95 -2.50 -11.00
N ASP A 270 14.19 -1.43 -11.73
CA ASP A 270 15.41 -0.63 -11.64
C ASP A 270 15.19 0.46 -10.58
N GLU A 271 15.79 0.27 -9.41
CA GLU A 271 15.65 1.21 -8.30
C GLU A 271 16.23 2.59 -8.63
N ASP A 272 17.30 2.67 -9.42
CA ASP A 272 17.89 3.95 -9.83
C ASP A 272 16.92 4.74 -10.72
N GLU A 273 16.13 4.07 -11.57
CA GLU A 273 15.09 4.71 -12.38
C GLU A 273 14.02 5.35 -11.49
N ILE A 274 13.61 4.67 -10.43
CA ILE A 274 12.61 5.17 -9.49
C ILE A 274 13.16 6.36 -8.68
N TRP A 275 14.41 6.29 -8.23
CA TRP A 275 15.09 7.42 -7.57
C TRP A 275 15.17 8.63 -8.48
N ARG A 276 15.58 8.46 -9.75
CA ARG A 276 15.62 9.52 -10.76
C ARG A 276 14.26 10.19 -10.93
N GLU A 277 13.22 9.39 -11.11
CA GLU A 277 11.86 9.89 -11.29
C GLU A 277 11.38 10.70 -10.09
N LEU A 278 11.59 10.19 -8.87
CA LEU A 278 11.24 10.91 -7.64
C LEU A 278 11.97 12.24 -7.54
N ILE A 279 13.30 12.23 -7.73
CA ILE A 279 14.14 13.42 -7.62
C ILE A 279 13.68 14.48 -8.64
N ASN A 280 13.38 14.09 -9.88
CA ASN A 280 12.85 14.98 -10.90
C ASN A 280 11.51 15.61 -10.48
N LEU A 281 10.60 14.83 -9.89
CA LEU A 281 9.32 15.36 -9.38
C LEU A 281 9.53 16.36 -8.24
N LEU A 282 10.44 16.09 -7.31
CA LEU A 282 10.75 16.96 -6.18
C LEU A 282 11.39 18.28 -6.64
N ILE A 283 12.37 18.22 -7.55
CA ILE A 283 13.01 19.42 -8.11
C ILE A 283 11.97 20.28 -8.83
N LYS A 284 11.08 19.67 -9.62
CA LYS A 284 10.02 20.39 -10.35
C LYS A 284 9.05 21.12 -9.41
N ASP A 285 8.87 20.60 -8.20
CA ASP A 285 8.03 21.21 -7.15
C ASP A 285 8.80 22.22 -6.29
N GLY A 286 10.04 22.57 -6.67
CA GLY A 286 10.86 23.57 -5.99
C GLY A 286 11.58 23.07 -4.74
N VAL A 287 11.61 21.75 -4.49
CA VAL A 287 12.31 21.18 -3.34
C VAL A 287 13.83 21.31 -3.54
N SER A 288 14.53 21.88 -2.56
CA SER A 288 15.97 22.12 -2.67
C SER A 288 16.78 20.81 -2.74
N GLN A 289 17.81 20.77 -3.59
CA GLN A 289 18.74 19.62 -3.69
C GLN A 289 19.31 19.23 -2.31
N LYS A 290 19.68 20.22 -1.49
CA LYS A 290 20.23 19.98 -0.15
C LYS A 290 19.23 19.23 0.75
N TRP A 291 17.95 19.55 0.65
CA TRP A 291 16.89 18.86 1.39
C TRP A 291 16.70 17.44 0.85
N ILE A 292 16.67 17.25 -0.48
CA ILE A 292 16.56 15.94 -1.12
C ILE A 292 17.67 15.00 -0.65
N ILE A 293 18.93 15.43 -0.72
CA ILE A 293 20.08 14.63 -0.31
C ILE A 293 19.96 14.21 1.17
N ARG A 294 19.58 15.15 2.05
CA ARG A 294 19.54 14.91 3.49
C ARG A 294 18.34 14.10 3.96
N GLN A 295 17.16 14.45 3.46
CA GLN A 295 15.89 13.93 3.98
C GLN A 295 15.35 12.80 3.13
N VAL A 296 15.57 12.82 1.82
CA VAL A 296 15.03 11.77 0.94
C VAL A 296 16.04 10.66 0.73
N MET A 297 17.30 11.02 0.41
CA MET A 297 18.37 10.05 0.18
C MET A 297 19.07 9.59 1.47
N GLY A 298 18.79 10.24 2.62
CA GLY A 298 19.30 9.83 3.93
C GLY A 298 20.77 10.19 4.23
N TYR A 299 21.42 11.00 3.39
CA TYR A 299 22.80 11.43 3.63
C TYR A 299 22.85 12.61 4.61
N GLU A 300 23.19 12.31 5.87
CA GLU A 300 23.34 13.32 6.94
C GLU A 300 24.43 14.35 6.61
N SER A 301 24.56 15.41 7.42
CA SER A 301 25.51 16.50 7.15
C SER A 301 26.96 16.03 6.99
N LYS A 302 27.35 14.96 7.69
CA LYS A 302 28.68 14.33 7.62
C LYS A 302 28.97 13.65 6.27
N ASP A 303 27.94 13.12 5.62
CA ASP A 303 28.04 12.31 4.39
C ASP A 303 27.48 13.07 3.18
N TYR A 304 27.28 14.39 3.31
CA TYR A 304 26.63 15.21 2.29
C TYR A 304 27.34 15.19 0.93
N ASN A 305 28.68 15.12 0.93
CA ASN A 305 29.46 15.10 -0.31
C ASN A 305 29.22 13.79 -1.09
N GLU A 306 29.22 12.64 -0.41
CA GLU A 306 28.88 11.35 -1.00
C GLU A 306 27.44 11.36 -1.55
N GLY A 307 26.49 11.86 -0.75
CA GLY A 307 25.10 12.00 -1.20
C GLY A 307 24.95 12.93 -2.40
N ARG A 308 25.78 13.97 -2.50
CA ARG A 308 25.84 14.87 -3.66
C ARG A 308 26.39 14.16 -4.90
N GLU A 309 27.42 13.33 -4.75
CA GLU A 309 27.98 12.53 -5.85
C GLU A 309 26.92 11.55 -6.37
N ARG A 310 26.30 10.78 -5.49
CA ARG A 310 25.21 9.85 -5.83
C ARG A 310 24.03 10.56 -6.50
N PHE A 311 23.64 11.73 -6.00
CA PHE A 311 22.60 12.56 -6.62
C PHE A 311 23.00 12.94 -8.06
N HIS A 312 24.25 13.34 -8.29
CA HIS A 312 24.72 13.67 -9.63
C HIS A 312 24.81 12.44 -10.54
N GLU A 313 25.17 11.26 -10.04
CA GLU A 313 25.16 10.02 -10.83
C GLU A 313 23.76 9.66 -11.33
N LEU A 314 22.77 9.69 -10.43
CA LEU A 314 21.36 9.49 -10.76
C LEU A 314 20.90 10.53 -11.80
N MET A 315 21.29 11.79 -11.64
CA MET A 315 20.88 12.86 -12.56
C MET A 315 21.70 12.94 -13.87
N LYS A 316 22.86 12.28 -13.96
CA LYS A 316 23.68 12.23 -15.19
C LYS A 316 23.22 11.14 -16.15
N SER A 317 22.78 10.00 -15.63
CA SER A 317 22.18 8.94 -16.45
C SER A 317 20.97 9.46 -17.25
N SER A 318 20.21 10.44 -16.72
CA SER A 318 19.12 11.07 -17.47
C SER A 318 19.54 11.99 -18.63
N LYS A 319 20.79 12.45 -18.70
CA LYS A 319 21.28 13.22 -19.86
C LYS A 319 21.71 12.31 -21.01
N ILE A 320 22.36 11.19 -20.70
CA ILE A 320 22.78 10.20 -21.68
C ILE A 320 21.56 9.56 -22.35
N ASP A 321 20.51 9.24 -21.60
CA ASP A 321 19.26 8.69 -22.17
C ASP A 321 18.48 9.68 -23.04
N ASN A 322 18.64 11.00 -22.82
CA ASN A 322 18.04 12.04 -23.67
C ASN A 322 18.88 12.32 -24.93
N GLU A 323 20.21 12.18 -24.86
CA GLU A 323 21.08 12.30 -26.05
C GLU A 323 20.93 11.09 -26.98
N ILE A 324 20.75 9.88 -26.45
CA ILE A 324 20.50 8.67 -27.25
C ILE A 324 19.15 8.76 -28.00
N LYS A 325 18.10 9.29 -27.36
CA LYS A 325 16.79 9.47 -28.02
C LYS A 325 16.76 10.56 -29.10
N ILE A 326 17.73 11.47 -29.12
CA ILE A 326 17.86 12.50 -30.16
C ILE A 326 18.81 12.03 -31.29
N GLY A 327 19.68 11.05 -31.01
CA GLY A 327 20.64 10.50 -31.98
C GLY A 327 20.11 9.48 -32.98
N ASP A 328 18.94 8.87 -32.73
CA ASP A 328 18.33 7.85 -33.62
C ASP A 328 17.34 8.43 -34.66
N HIS A 329 17.37 9.75 -34.86
CA HIS A 329 16.65 10.43 -35.94
C HIS A 329 17.61 11.25 -36.81
N TYR A 330 18.56 10.57 -37.46
CA TYR A 330 19.25 11.08 -38.65
C TYR A 330 19.51 9.98 -39.67
#